data_AF-A0A969UVU3-F1
#
_entry.id   AF-A0A969UVU3-F1
#
_cell.length_a   1.000
_cell.length_b   1.000
_cell.length_c   1.000
_cell.angle_alpha   90.00
_cell.angle_beta   90.00
_cell.angle_gamma   90.00
#
_symmetry.space_group_name_H-M   'P 1'
#
loop_
_entity.id
_entity.type
_entity.pdbx_description
1 polymer ?
#
loop_
_entity_poly.entity_id
_entity_poly.type
_entity_poly.pdbx_seq_one_letter_code
_entity_poly.pdbx_strand_id
1 'polypeptide(L)' 'MSSVLSDGNWHSTEELVQEVGHRFSATMHIAVKKHGFRVEKRRGGDRQYEYRMLVTTKTAS' A
#
# COMPACT_ATOMS: atom_id res chain seq x y z
N MET A 1 0.33 9.15 11.75
CA MET A 1 0.15 7.85 11.06
C MET A 1 0.92 7.97 9.76
N SER A 2 2.02 7.23 9.62
CA SER A 2 2.95 7.32 8.47
C SER A 2 2.18 7.01 7.18
N SER A 3 2.08 8.01 6.31
CA SER A 3 1.24 8.02 5.11
C SER A 3 2.00 7.47 3.90
N VAL A 4 2.83 6.43 4.09
CA VAL A 4 3.79 5.98 3.06
C VAL A 4 3.12 5.70 1.72
N LEU A 5 1.95 5.05 1.73
CA LEU A 5 1.24 4.71 0.49
C LEU A 5 0.36 5.84 -0.07
N SER A 6 0.22 6.97 0.62
CA SER A 6 -0.71 8.04 0.23
C SER A 6 -0.18 8.93 -0.89
N ASP A 7 1.11 8.80 -1.21
CA ASP A 7 1.75 9.51 -2.33
C ASP A 7 1.43 8.87 -3.70
N GLY A 8 0.83 7.67 -3.70
CA GLY A 8 0.49 6.93 -4.92
C GLY A 8 1.67 6.24 -5.61
N ASN A 9 2.86 6.26 -4.99
CA ASN A 9 4.06 5.64 -5.53
C ASN A 9 4.16 4.15 -5.17
N TRP A 10 5.11 3.47 -5.82
CA TRP A 10 5.43 2.09 -5.52
C TRP A 10 6.43 2.03 -4.37
N HIS A 11 6.10 1.28 -3.33
CA HIS A 11 6.95 1.05 -2.16
C HIS A 11 7.23 -0.43 -2.01
N SER A 12 8.45 -0.75 -1.58
CA SER A 12 8.85 -2.14 -1.35
C SER A 12 8.24 -2.69 -0.07
N THR A 13 8.16 -4.02 0.04
CA THR A 13 7.72 -4.66 1.30
C THR A 13 8.62 -4.28 2.47
N GLU A 14 9.93 -4.15 2.23
CA GLU A 14 10.91 -3.82 3.26
C GLU A 14 10.71 -2.39 3.79
N GLU A 15 10.57 -1.42 2.89
CA GLU A 15 10.27 -0.02 3.23
C GLU A 15 8.98 0.08 4.06
N LEU A 16 7.92 -0.61 3.63
CA LEU A 16 6.64 -0.60 4.33
C LEU A 16 6.72 -1.25 5.71
N VAL A 17 7.50 -2.33 5.86
CA VAL A 17 7.72 -2.97 7.16
C VAL A 17 8.56 -2.09 8.09
N GLN A 18 9.53 -1.33 7.59
CA GLN A 18 10.28 -0.37 8.41
C GLN A 18 9.37 0.75 8.92
N GLU A 19 8.46 1.24 8.09
CA GLU A 19 7.62 2.40 8.40
C GLU A 19 6.34 2.09 9.21
N VAL A 20 5.69 0.94 8.95
CA VAL A 20 4.44 0.55 9.64
C VAL A 20 4.58 -0.72 10.48
N GLY A 21 5.79 -1.28 10.54
CA GLY A 21 6.11 -2.48 11.31
C GLY A 21 5.55 -3.77 10.72
N HIS A 22 5.67 -4.83 11.51
CA HIS A 22 5.20 -6.19 11.19
C HIS A 22 3.68 -6.30 10.93
N ARG A 23 2.90 -5.23 11.17
CA ARG A 23 1.45 -5.20 10.94
C ARG A 23 1.08 -4.82 9.50
N PHE A 24 2.04 -4.49 8.64
CA PHE A 24 1.80 -4.10 7.26
C PHE A 24 0.78 -5.00 6.54
N SER A 25 1.01 -6.32 6.55
CA SER A 25 0.14 -7.28 5.86
C SER A 25 -1.32 -7.25 6.37
N ALA A 26 -1.50 -7.15 7.69
CA ALA A 26 -2.82 -7.05 8.31
C ALA A 26 -3.50 -5.72 7.96
N THR A 27 -2.75 -4.61 8.00
CA THR A 27 -3.25 -3.28 7.61
C THR A 27 -3.69 -3.26 6.16
N MET A 28 -2.91 -3.84 5.24
CA MET A 28 -3.26 -3.93 3.82
C MET A 28 -4.50 -4.80 3.59
N HIS A 29 -4.59 -5.93 4.29
CA HIS A 29 -5.77 -6.78 4.22
C HIS A 29 -7.03 -6.02 4.67
N ILE A 30 -6.95 -5.30 5.79
CA ILE A 30 -8.07 -4.49 6.31
C ILE A 30 -8.41 -3.35 5.33
N ALA A 31 -7.41 -2.64 4.81
CA ALA A 31 -7.62 -1.54 3.87
C ALA A 31 -8.36 -2.01 2.60
N VAL A 32 -7.92 -3.11 2.00
CA VAL A 32 -8.53 -3.64 0.76
C VAL A 32 -9.89 -4.28 1.04
N LYS A 33 -9.99 -5.12 2.08
CA LYS A 33 -11.21 -5.94 2.32
C LYS A 33 -12.31 -5.21 3.07
N LYS A 34 -11.97 -4.33 4.02
CA LYS A 34 -12.96 -3.65 4.87
C LYS A 34 -13.25 -2.22 4.44
N HIS A 35 -12.25 -1.51 3.93
CA HIS A 35 -12.39 -0.09 3.60
C HIS A 35 -12.46 0.18 2.08
N GLY A 36 -12.29 -0.84 1.25
CA GLY A 36 -12.41 -0.72 -0.21
C GLY A 36 -11.28 0.08 -0.86
N PHE A 37 -10.14 0.24 -0.19
CA PHE A 37 -8.98 0.87 -0.81
C PHE A 37 -8.49 0.06 -2.01
N ARG A 38 -8.16 0.77 -3.08
CA ARG A 38 -7.54 0.17 -4.26
C ARG A 38 -6.03 0.14 -4.06
N VAL A 39 -5.50 -1.06 -3.88
CA VAL A 39 -4.06 -1.29 -3.78
C VAL A 39 -3.66 -2.16 -4.95
N GLU A 40 -2.61 -1.75 -5.66
CA GLU A 40 -1.95 -2.61 -6.63
C GLU A 40 -0.72 -3.26 -6.02
N LYS A 41 -0.47 -4.50 -6.43
CA LYS A 41 0.67 -5.31 -6.02
C LYS A 41 1.36 -5.79 -7.28
N ARG A 42 2.67 -5.54 -7.40
CA ARG A 42 3.50 -6.06 -8.49
C ARG A 42 4.71 -6.80 -7.96
N ARG A 43 5.30 -7.65 -8.82
CA ARG A 43 6.57 -8.32 -8.56
C ARG A 43 7.69 -7.42 -9.08
N GLY A 44 8.56 -6.95 -8.19
CA GLY A 44 9.74 -6.17 -8.54
C GLY A 44 10.92 -7.05 -8.95
N GLY A 45 12.04 -6.40 -9.32
CA GLY A 45 13.33 -7.07 -9.45
C GLY A 45 13.73 -7.68 -8.10
N ASP A 46 14.37 -8.85 -8.09
CA ASP A 46 14.84 -9.54 -6.87
C ASP A 46 13.77 -10.18 -5.98
N ARG A 47 12.70 -10.73 -6.57
CA ARG A 47 11.64 -11.49 -5.87
C ARG A 47 10.88 -10.67 -4.82
N GLN A 48 11.06 -9.35 -4.80
CA GLN A 48 10.35 -8.47 -3.90
C GLN A 48 8.96 -8.16 -4.45
N TYR A 49 8.02 -7.87 -3.54
CA TYR A 49 6.74 -7.29 -3.91
C TYR A 49 6.75 -5.80 -3.61
N GLU A 50 6.19 -5.05 -4.54
CA GLU A 50 5.94 -3.63 -4.39
C GLU A 50 4.44 -3.37 -4.34
N TYR A 51 4.06 -2.33 -3.61
CA TYR A 51 2.68 -1.94 -3.39
C TYR A 51 2.51 -0.45 -3.66
N ARG A 52 1.37 -0.08 -4.26
CA ARG A 52 0.91 1.31 -4.30
C ARG A 52 -0.55 1.40 -3.95
N MET A 53 -0.95 2.44 -3.24
CA MET A 53 -2.37 2.77 -3.10
C MET A 53 -2.77 3.66 -4.27
N LEU A 54 -3.75 3.23 -5.04
CA LEU A 54 -4.39 4.12 -5.98
C LEU A 54 -5.21 5.09 -5.14
N VAL A 55 -4.77 6.35 -5.07
CA VAL A 55 -5.57 7.42 -4.50
C VAL A 55 -6.89 7.37 -5.25
N THR A 56 -7.95 6.94 -4.57
CA THR A 56 -9.29 7.18 -5.09
C THR A 56 -9.44 8.68 -5.01
N THR A 57 -9.07 9.38 -6.08
CA THR A 57 -9.65 10.67 -6.34
C THR A 57 -11.14 10.41 -6.29
N LYS A 58 -11.77 10.78 -5.17
CA LYS A 58 -13.18 11.10 -5.20
C LYS A 58 -13.21 12.29 -6.13
N THR A 59 -13.31 12.02 -7.43
CA THR A 59 -13.60 13.04 -8.42
C THR A 59 -14.85 13.70 -7.87
N ALA A 60 -14.68 14.92 -7.38
CA ALA A 60 -15.79 15.80 -7.12
C ALA A 60 -16.56 15.87 -8.45
N SER A 61 -17.76 15.33 -8.45
CA SER A 61 -18.77 15.55 -9.48
C SER A 61 -19.97 16.12 -8.76
#